data_AF-A0A1S1CSG0-F1
#
_entry.id   AF-A0A1S1CSG0-F1
#
_cell.length_a   1.000
_cell.length_b   1.000
_cell.length_c   1.000
_cell.angle_alpha   90.00
_cell.angle_beta   90.00
_cell.angle_gamma   90.00
#
_symmetry.space_group_name_H-M   'P 1'
#
loop_
_entity.id
_entity.type
_entity.pdbx_description
1 polymer ?
#
loop_
_entity_poly.entity_id
_entity_poly.type
_entity_poly.pdbx_seq_one_letter_code
_entity_poly.pdbx_strand_id
1 'polypeptide(L)' 'MQAKIDTALLPEWKNTRMYEVEIRIPKGETLSIGKVAPQKISSSGTVLKGGADQILLPQGWSQDWVVNVRTVPN' A
#
# COMPACT_ATOMS: atom_id res chain seq x y z
N MET A 1 0.87 -14.16 2.71
CA MET A 1 -0.58 -14.19 2.98
C MET A 1 -1.02 -13.15 4.01
N GLN A 2 -0.40 -13.10 5.19
CA GLN A 2 -0.75 -12.16 6.28
C GLN A 2 -0.80 -10.69 5.86
N ALA A 3 0.19 -10.24 5.07
CA ALA A 3 0.23 -8.87 4.57
C ALA A 3 -1.01 -8.46 3.74
N LYS A 4 -1.75 -9.37 3.10
CA LYS A 4 -2.99 -9.00 2.34
C LYS A 4 -4.13 -8.62 3.30
N ILE A 5 -4.16 -9.26 4.47
CA ILE A 5 -5.18 -9.07 5.50
C ILE A 5 -4.91 -7.76 6.25
N ASP A 6 -3.64 -7.52 6.61
CA ASP A 6 -3.24 -6.37 7.43
C ASP A 6 -3.27 -5.05 6.65
N THR A 7 -2.97 -5.08 5.35
CA THR A 7 -3.07 -3.89 4.47
C THR A 7 -4.45 -3.73 3.84
N ALA A 8 -5.41 -4.59 4.20
CA ALA A 8 -6.78 -4.59 3.71
C ALA A 8 -6.94 -4.36 2.19
N LEU A 9 -6.05 -4.96 1.38
CA LEU A 9 -6.08 -4.76 -0.08
C LEU A 9 -7.21 -5.59 -0.68
N LEU A 10 -8.24 -4.90 -1.14
CA LEU A 10 -9.38 -5.51 -1.81
C LEU A 10 -8.93 -6.18 -3.12
N PRO A 11 -9.26 -7.46 -3.36
CA PRO A 11 -9.00 -8.12 -4.63
C PRO A 11 -9.66 -7.39 -5.81
N GLU A 12 -10.81 -6.72 -5.59
CA GLU A 12 -11.52 -5.98 -6.63
C GLU A 12 -10.71 -4.79 -7.18
N TRP A 13 -9.72 -4.29 -6.44
CA TRP A 13 -8.84 -3.20 -6.90
C TRP A 13 -7.80 -3.67 -7.93
N LYS A 14 -7.75 -4.98 -8.23
CA LYS A 14 -6.84 -5.58 -9.21
C LYS A 14 -5.37 -5.25 -8.97
N ASN A 15 -5.01 -4.96 -7.71
CA ASN A 15 -3.63 -4.67 -7.33
C ASN A 15 -2.77 -5.91 -7.57
N THR A 16 -1.68 -5.73 -8.31
CA THR A 16 -0.60 -6.74 -8.36
C THR A 16 0.41 -6.40 -7.28
N ARG A 17 0.93 -7.42 -6.58
CA ARG A 17 2.09 -7.25 -5.69
C ARG A 17 3.39 -7.56 -6.40
N MET A 18 3.42 -7.35 -7.72
CA MET A 18 4.54 -7.73 -8.55
C MET A 18 5.81 -6.96 -8.20
N TYR A 19 5.66 -5.76 -7.64
CA TYR A 19 6.76 -4.87 -7.31
C TYR A 19 6.69 -4.42 -5.86
N GLU A 20 7.84 -4.43 -5.21
CA GLU A 20 8.08 -3.70 -3.97
C GLU A 20 9.08 -2.59 -4.27
N VAL A 21 8.77 -1.38 -3.81
CA VAL A 21 9.58 -0.18 -4.05
C VAL A 21 10.09 0.38 -2.74
N GLU A 22 11.36 0.77 -2.74
CA GLU A 22 11.94 1.60 -1.68
C GLU A 22 11.92 3.05 -2.17
N ILE A 23 11.34 3.93 -1.36
CA ILE A 23 11.30 5.37 -1.64
C ILE A 23 12.12 6.15 -0.62
N ARG A 24 12.86 7.16 -1.08
CA ARG A 24 13.51 8.15 -0.23
C ARG A 24 12.74 9.46 -0.35
N ILE A 25 12.04 9.80 0.73
CA ILE A 25 11.25 11.03 0.82
C ILE A 25 12.20 12.23 0.94
N PRO A 26 12.10 13.26 0.08
CA PRO A 26 12.94 14.45 0.15
C PRO A 26 12.71 15.23 1.46
N LYS A 27 13.75 15.95 1.89
CA LYS A 27 13.64 16.85 3.03
C LYS A 27 12.64 17.97 2.71
N GLY A 28 11.75 18.26 3.66
CA GLY A 28 10.75 19.33 3.55
C GLY A 28 9.38 18.85 3.07
N GLU A 29 9.25 17.58 2.71
CA GLU A 29 7.96 16.99 2.37
C GLU A 29 7.11 16.71 3.62
N THR A 30 5.79 16.86 3.49
CA THR A 30 4.83 16.51 4.56
C THR A 30 3.98 15.34 4.10
N LEU A 31 4.02 14.22 4.84
CA LEU A 31 3.20 13.05 4.58
C LEU A 31 2.16 12.85 5.67
N SER A 32 0.97 12.43 5.25
CA SER A 32 -0.04 11.94 6.19
C SER A 32 0.25 10.48 6.52
N ILE A 33 0.40 10.18 7.81
CA ILE A 33 0.54 8.81 8.32
C ILE A 33 -0.75 8.42 9.00
N GLY A 34 -1.25 7.22 8.75
CA GLY A 34 -2.47 6.72 9.36
C GLY A 34 -2.49 5.21 9.47
N LYS A 35 -3.58 4.68 10.03
CA LYS A 35 -3.87 3.25 10.05
C LYS A 35 -4.81 2.89 8.92
N VAL A 36 -4.55 1.76 8.27
CA VAL A 36 -5.46 1.21 7.24
C VAL A 36 -6.77 0.78 7.92
N ALA A 37 -7.89 1.29 7.43
CA ALA A 37 -9.21 0.93 7.93
C ALA A 37 -9.66 -0.46 7.40
N PRO A 38 -10.56 -1.17 8.11
CA PRO A 38 -11.11 -2.44 7.65
C PRO A 38 -11.80 -2.32 6.29
N GLN A 39 -11.66 -3.34 5.44
CA GLN A 39 -12.32 -3.42 4.13
C GLN A 39 -13.15 -4.70 4.02
N LYS A 40 -14.26 -4.66 3.28
CA LYS A 40 -15.12 -5.82 3.06
C LYS A 40 -15.07 -6.24 1.60
N ILE A 41 -14.69 -7.49 1.35
CA ILE A 41 -14.71 -8.09 0.02
C ILE A 41 -16.18 -8.27 -0.37
N SER A 42 -16.60 -7.67 -1.48
CA SER A 42 -18.00 -7.62 -1.89
C SER A 42 -18.51 -8.99 -2.34
N SER A 43 -17.65 -9.80 -2.97
CA SER A 43 -18.01 -11.11 -3.51
C SER A 43 -18.15 -12.21 -2.45
N SER A 44 -17.37 -12.17 -1.37
CA SER A 44 -17.34 -13.22 -0.34
C SER A 44 -17.87 -12.75 1.02
N GLY A 45 -18.10 -11.45 1.20
CA GLY A 45 -18.45 -10.85 2.49
C GLY A 45 -17.33 -10.86 3.53
N THR A 46 -16.14 -11.37 3.18
CA THR A 46 -14.98 -11.46 4.09
C THR A 46 -14.50 -10.06 4.48
N VAL A 47 -14.25 -9.85 5.78
CA VAL A 47 -13.69 -8.59 6.31
C VAL A 47 -12.18 -8.72 6.46
N LEU A 48 -11.45 -7.86 5.76
CA LEU A 48 -10.03 -7.63 5.97
C LEU A 48 -9.89 -6.59 7.09
N LYS A 49 -9.23 -6.96 8.19
CA LYS A 49 -9.21 -6.14 9.41
C LYS A 49 -8.44 -4.82 9.25
N GLY A 50 -7.51 -4.73 8.31
CA GLY A 50 -6.61 -3.58 8.24
C GLY A 50 -5.69 -3.51 9.46
N GLY A 51 -5.30 -2.29 9.84
CA GLY A 51 -4.48 -2.01 11.03
C GLY A 51 -2.99 -1.83 10.75
N ALA A 52 -2.53 -2.10 9.52
CA ALA A 52 -1.19 -1.72 9.10
C ALA A 52 -1.03 -0.19 9.05
N ASP A 53 0.22 0.28 9.18
CA ASP A 53 0.55 1.67 8.89
C ASP A 53 0.41 1.95 7.40
N GLN A 54 -0.09 3.13 7.08
CA GLN A 54 -0.16 3.66 5.72
C GLN A 54 0.36 5.08 5.69
N ILE A 55 0.93 5.44 4.54
CA ILE A 55 1.27 6.81 4.19
C ILE A 55 0.47 7.22 2.97
N LEU A 56 0.07 8.48 2.91
CA LEU A 56 -0.50 9.08 1.69
C LEU A 56 0.60 9.85 0.97
N LEU A 57 0.93 9.42 -0.25
CA LEU A 57 1.85 10.15 -1.11
C LEU A 57 1.16 11.40 -1.68
N PRO A 58 1.88 12.53 -1.83
CA PRO A 58 1.31 13.73 -2.43
C PRO A 58 0.86 13.46 -3.87
N GLN A 59 -0.19 14.15 -4.29
CA GLN A 59 -0.60 14.11 -5.68
C GLN A 59 0.54 14.62 -6.57
N GLY A 60 0.94 13.82 -7.56
CA GLY A 60 2.03 14.19 -8.48
C GLY A 60 3.44 14.01 -7.91
N TRP A 61 3.62 13.20 -6.85
CA TRP A 61 4.95 12.88 -6.33
C TRP A 61 5.92 12.41 -7.43
N SER A 62 7.18 12.86 -7.35
CA SER A 62 8.18 12.52 -8.37
C SER A 62 8.62 11.07 -8.25
N GLN A 63 8.71 10.37 -9.38
CA GLN A 63 9.28 9.01 -9.45
C GLN A 63 10.76 8.97 -9.05
N ASP A 64 11.46 10.11 -9.02
CA ASP A 64 12.84 10.21 -8.54
C ASP A 64 13.00 9.82 -7.06
N TRP A 65 11.89 9.76 -6.31
CA TRP A 65 11.92 9.27 -4.94
C TRP A 65 12.18 7.76 -4.88
N VAL A 66 11.88 7.02 -5.94
CA VAL A 66 12.10 5.57 -6.00
C VAL A 66 13.60 5.31 -6.12
N VAL A 67 14.18 4.73 -5.07
CA VAL A 67 15.60 4.39 -5.03
C VAL A 67 15.86 2.92 -5.37
N ASN A 68 14.84 2.07 -5.26
CA ASN A 68 14.94 0.67 -5.62
C ASN A 68 13.58 0.09 -6.01
N VAL A 69 13.58 -0.85 -6.95
CA VAL A 69 12.42 -1.62 -7.35
C VAL A 69 12.84 -3.09 -7.40
N ARG A 70 12.15 -3.95 -6.64
CA ARG A 70 12.33 -5.40 -6.73
C ARG A 70 11.06 -6.08 -7.19
N THR A 71 11.22 -7.09 -8.02
CA THR A 71 10.13 -8.01 -8.34
C THR A 71 9.91 -8.93 -7.15
N VAL A 72 8.66 -9.04 -6.70
CA VAL A 72 8.29 -9.99 -5.66
C VAL A 72 7.86 -11.28 -6.36
N PRO A 73 8.59 -12.40 -6.18
CA PRO A 73 8.19 -13.67 -6.77
C PRO A 73 6.84 -14.15 -6.20
N ASN A 74 6.04 -14.78 -7.06
CA ASN A 74 4.69 -15.28 -6.75
C ASN A 74 4.69 -16.45 -5.76
#